data_AF-A0A527Z152-F1
#
_entry.id   AF-A0A527Z152-F1
#
_cell.length_a   1.000
_cell.length_b   1.000
_cell.length_c   1.000
_cell.angle_alpha   90.00
_cell.angle_beta   90.00
_cell.angle_gamma   90.00
#
_symmetry.space_group_name_H-M   'P 1'
#
loop_
_entity.id
_entity.type
_entity.pdbx_description
1 polymer ?
#
loop_
_entity_poly.entity_id
_entity_poly.type
_entity_poly.pdbx_seq_one_letter_code
_entity_poly.pdbx_strand_id
1 'polypeptide(L)' 'MDLRWSINLLEDGAVVTQEGEYLGTWGIDESDAIYEFTPDSAAEPLLRSGFVKFLCDSIGQWHSQQQSGGA' A
#
# COMPACT_ATOMS: atom_id res chain seq x y z
N MET A 1 -2.76 17.01 1.77
CA MET A 1 -2.65 16.80 0.32
C MET A 1 -4.02 16.33 -0.18
N ASP A 2 -4.54 16.88 -1.27
CA ASP A 2 -5.73 16.34 -1.94
C ASP A 2 -5.29 15.25 -2.92
N LEU A 3 -5.21 14.02 -2.44
CA LEU A 3 -4.81 12.87 -3.25
C LEU A 3 -6.01 12.28 -4.00
N ARG A 4 -5.76 11.75 -5.20
CA ARG A 4 -6.82 11.33 -6.13
C ARG A 4 -7.46 9.99 -5.75
N TRP A 5 -6.71 9.11 -5.11
CA TRP A 5 -7.13 7.74 -4.83
C TRP A 5 -7.21 7.49 -3.32
N SER A 6 -7.99 6.49 -2.90
CA SER A 6 -8.05 6.08 -1.49
C SER A 6 -6.70 5.61 -0.97
N ILE A 7 -5.93 4.91 -1.82
CA ILE A 7 -4.54 4.53 -1.60
C ILE A 7 -3.71 5.05 -2.76
N ASN A 8 -2.60 5.71 -2.46
CA ASN A 8 -1.71 6.34 -3.43
C ASN A 8 -0.30 5.77 -3.24
N LEU A 9 0.26 5.25 -4.33
CA LEU A 9 1.66 4.86 -4.40
C LEU A 9 2.45 6.06 -4.93
N LEU A 10 3.28 6.67 -4.08
CA LEU A 10 4.06 7.86 -4.43
C LEU A 10 5.35 7.46 -5.16
N GLU A 11 5.88 8.35 -6.00
CA GLU A 11 7.11 8.11 -6.76
C GLU A 11 8.35 7.92 -5.88
N ASP A 12 8.33 8.42 -4.64
CA ASP A 12 9.40 8.22 -3.66
C ASP A 12 9.38 6.83 -3.00
N GLY A 13 8.38 6.00 -3.31
CA GLY A 13 8.21 4.67 -2.73
C GLY A 13 7.29 4.63 -1.51
N ALA A 14 6.80 5.77 -1.02
CA ALA A 14 5.82 5.79 0.06
C ALA A 14 4.40 5.40 -0.42
N VAL A 15 3.67 4.74 0.47
CA VAL A 15 2.24 4.45 0.31
C VAL A 15 1.45 5.25 1.32
N VAL A 16 0.52 6.05 0.82
CA VAL A 16 -0.29 6.94 1.65
C VAL A 16 -1.78 6.85 1.34
N THR A 17 -2.62 7.08 2.33
CA THR A 17 -4.07 7.21 2.13
C THR A 17 -4.41 8.52 1.42
N GLN A 18 -5.67 8.68 1.02
CA GLN A 18 -6.18 9.94 0.48
C GLN A 18 -5.94 11.14 1.41
N GLU A 19 -5.98 10.91 2.72
CA GLU A 19 -5.79 11.94 3.75
C GLU A 19 -4.31 12.26 3.98
N GLY A 20 -3.41 11.48 3.38
CA GLY A 20 -1.96 11.59 3.56
C GLY A 20 -1.43 10.80 4.76
N GLU A 21 -2.19 9.86 5.30
CA GLU A 21 -1.70 8.91 6.31
C GLU A 21 -0.71 7.96 5.67
N TYR A 22 0.49 7.86 6.23
CA TYR A 22 1.52 6.93 5.77
C TYR A 22 1.25 5.51 6.25
N LEU A 23 1.26 4.56 5.31
CA LEU A 23 0.97 3.14 5.58
C LEU A 23 2.20 2.23 5.49
N GLY A 24 3.22 2.65 4.75
CA GLY A 24 4.40 1.84 4.47
C GLY A 24 5.02 2.20 3.13
N THR A 25 5.81 1.29 2.58
CA THR A 25 6.52 1.45 1.31
C THR A 25 6.02 0.48 0.25
N TRP A 26 6.21 0.85 -1.02
CA TRP A 26 6.00 -0.03 -2.15
C TRP A 26 7.27 -0.14 -3.00
N GLY A 27 7.38 -1.24 -3.71
CA GLY A 27 8.46 -1.51 -4.64
C GLY A 27 8.01 -2.44 -5.76
N ILE A 28 8.96 -2.82 -6.60
CA ILE A 28 8.77 -3.81 -7.64
C ILE A 28 9.83 -4.89 -7.42
N ASP A 29 9.44 -6.15 -7.62
CA ASP A 29 10.33 -7.31 -7.48
C ASP A 29 11.47 -7.31 -8.51
N GLU A 30 12.43 -8.22 -8.36
CA GLU A 30 13.59 -8.36 -9.27
C GLU A 30 13.22 -8.61 -10.74
N SER A 31 12.01 -9.11 -11.01
CA SER A 31 11.49 -9.34 -12.36
C SER A 31 10.80 -8.10 -12.98
N ASP A 32 10.69 -6.99 -12.25
CA ASP A 32 9.90 -5.80 -12.63
C ASP A 32 8.43 -6.13 -12.97
N ALA A 33 7.91 -7.26 -12.47
CA ALA A 33 6.63 -7.82 -12.89
C ALA A 33 5.57 -7.76 -11.78
N ILE A 34 6.00 -7.72 -10.53
CA ILE A 34 5.17 -7.78 -9.34
C ILE A 34 5.44 -6.55 -8.48
N TYR A 35 4.38 -5.80 -8.22
CA TYR A 35 4.38 -4.70 -7.27
C TYR A 35 4.19 -5.26 -5.86
N GLU A 36 5.00 -4.80 -4.93
CA GLU A 36 5.05 -5.29 -3.56
C GLU A 36 4.79 -4.13 -2.60
N PHE A 37 4.05 -4.42 -1.53
CA PHE A 37 3.78 -3.47 -0.45
C PHE A 37 4.27 -4.02 0.88
N THR A 38 5.07 -3.21 1.55
CA THR A 38 5.61 -3.48 2.87
C THR A 38 5.04 -2.45 3.84
N PRO A 39 4.15 -2.87 4.76
CA PRO A 39 3.62 -1.95 5.76
C PRO A 39 4.72 -1.53 6.74
N ASP A 40 4.62 -0.32 7.30
CA ASP A 40 5.64 0.23 8.22
C ASP A 40 5.92 -0.68 9.43
N SER A 41 4.89 -1.41 9.89
CA SER A 41 4.98 -2.37 10.98
C SER A 41 5.64 -3.72 10.61
N ALA A 42 6.01 -3.94 9.36
CA ALA A 42 6.58 -5.21 8.88
C ALA A 42 7.94 -5.01 8.20
N ALA A 43 8.80 -6.02 8.34
CA ALA A 43 10.12 -6.04 7.69
C ALA A 43 10.09 -6.62 6.26
N GLU A 44 9.01 -7.31 5.89
CA GLU A 44 8.87 -8.01 4.61
C GLU A 44 7.56 -7.61 3.91
N PRO A 45 7.50 -7.71 2.56
CA PRO A 45 6.29 -7.41 1.81
C PRO A 45 5.12 -8.28 2.24
N LEU A 46 4.02 -7.64 2.62
CA LEU A 46 2.80 -8.33 3.04
C LEU A 46 1.88 -8.62 1.84
N LEU A 47 1.81 -7.68 0.90
CA LEU A 47 0.93 -7.75 -0.25
C LEU A 47 1.75 -7.66 -1.53
N ARG A 48 1.36 -8.43 -2.54
CA ARG A 48 2.01 -8.47 -3.84
C ARG A 48 1.00 -8.64 -4.96
N SER A 49 1.18 -7.96 -6.07
CA SER A 49 0.29 -8.06 -7.22
C SER A 49 0.99 -7.65 -8.52
N GLY A 50 0.66 -8.32 -9.63
CA GLY A 50 1.14 -7.91 -10.95
C GLY A 50 0.48 -6.64 -11.51
N PHE A 51 -0.54 -6.11 -10.82
CA PHE A 51 -1.22 -4.89 -11.23
C PHE A 51 -1.37 -3.92 -10.06
N VAL A 52 -0.90 -2.68 -10.27
CA VAL A 52 -1.00 -1.58 -9.30
C VAL A 52 -2.41 -1.42 -8.75
N LYS A 53 -3.43 -1.48 -9.61
CA LYS A 53 -4.83 -1.36 -9.20
C LYS A 53 -5.21 -2.38 -8.12
N PHE A 54 -4.88 -3.66 -8.35
CA PHE A 54 -5.18 -4.72 -7.39
C PHE A 54 -4.34 -4.62 -6.12
N LEU A 55 -3.12 -4.10 -6.22
CA LEU A 55 -2.31 -3.81 -5.04
C LEU A 55 -2.99 -2.73 -4.17
N CYS A 56 -3.37 -1.59 -4.77
CA CYS A 56 -4.06 -0.51 -4.05
C CYS A 56 -5.37 -0.97 -3.41
N ASP A 57 -6.17 -1.77 -4.13
CA ASP A 57 -7.42 -2.33 -3.60
C ASP A 57 -7.14 -3.24 -2.37
N SER A 58 -6.10 -4.07 -2.45
CA SER A 58 -5.68 -4.96 -1.35
C SER A 58 -5.16 -4.19 -0.14
N ILE A 59 -4.37 -3.13 -0.35
CA ILE A 59 -3.86 -2.25 0.71
C ILE A 59 -5.03 -1.55 1.40
N GLY A 60 -6.00 -1.03 0.64
CA GLY A 60 -7.17 -0.37 1.21
C GLY A 60 -8.02 -1.32 2.06
N GLN A 61 -8.17 -2.57 1.62
CA GLN A 61 -8.86 -3.60 2.40
C GLN A 61 -8.09 -3.97 3.68
N TRP A 62 -6.77 -4.14 3.59
CA TRP A 62 -5.90 -4.42 4.73
C TRP A 62 -5.91 -3.29 5.76
N HIS A 63 -5.86 -2.03 5.32
CA HIS A 63 -5.93 -0.85 6.18
C HIS A 63 -7.29 -0.76 6.90
N SER A 64 -8.39 -0.96 6.16
CA SER A 64 -9.75 -0.98 6.73
C SER A 64 -9.92 -2.07 7.81
N GLN A 65 -9.31 -3.25 7.60
CA GLN A 65 -9.35 -4.34 8.59
C GLN A 65 -8.58 -4.00 9.87
N GLN A 66 -7.44 -3.33 9.78
CA GLN A 66 -6.67 -2.93 10.97
C GLN A 66 -7.41 -1.90 11.82
N GLN A 67 -8.10 -0.95 11.18
CA GLN A 67 -8.91 0.04 11.90
C GLN A 67 -10.15 -0.59 12.56
N SER A 68 -10.68 -1.68 12.00
CA SER A 68 -11.87 -2.36 12.51
C SER A 68 -11.56 -3.38 13.63
N GLY A 69 -10.29 -3.69 13.89
CA GLY A 69 -9.83 -4.65 14.91
C GLY A 69 -9.63 -4.07 16.31
N GLY A 70 -9.91 -2.78 16.51
CA GLY A 70 -9.90 -2.11 17.82
C GLY A 70 -11.32 -1.91 18.35
N ALA A 71 -11.95 -2.97 18.85
CA ALA A 71 -13.24 -2.90 19.58
C ALA A 71 -13.16 -3.74 20.86
#